data_AF-A0A9X2RJT5-F1
#
_entry.id   AF-A0A9X2RJT5-F1
#
_cell.length_a   1.000
_cell.length_b   1.000
_cell.length_c   1.000
_cell.angle_alpha   90.00
_cell.angle_beta   90.00
_cell.angle_gamma   90.00
#
_symmetry.space_group_name_H-M   'P 1'
#
loop_
_entity.id
_entity.type
_entity.pdbx_description
1 polymer ?
#
loop_
_entity_poly.entity_id
_entity_poly.type
_entity_poly.pdbx_seq_one_letter_code
_entity_poly.pdbx_strand_id
1 'polypeptide(L)'
;MDHGFFEFGQIGVFTFVILIVFIGGLFQYLRVRSTNETLRKLAESGQPIDRELLGSVRSTESDGGPSSYFVGGIVTIAAAAALYVFGQQLGDITGDPQLGPVMRAVAVFPAFIGGALLVAGLVVGLTRKGRTE
;
A
#
# COMPACT_ATOMS: atom_id res chain seq x y z
N MET A 1 -19.93 33.66 9.89
CA MET A 1 -20.33 32.24 9.98
C MET A 1 -19.36 31.47 9.10
N ASP A 2 -18.76 30.44 9.70
CA ASP A 2 -17.44 29.94 9.37
C ASP A 2 -17.43 29.00 8.16
N HIS A 3 -17.04 29.52 7.00
CA HIS A 3 -16.81 28.71 5.80
C HIS A 3 -15.42 28.04 5.76
N GLY A 4 -14.56 28.31 6.75
CA GLY A 4 -13.20 27.75 6.79
C GLY A 4 -13.13 26.26 7.13
N PHE A 5 -13.99 25.77 8.04
CA PHE A 5 -13.85 24.39 8.56
C PHE A 5 -14.23 23.28 7.56
N PHE A 6 -15.09 23.56 6.57
CA PHE A 6 -15.56 22.55 5.62
C PHE A 6 -14.63 22.36 4.41
N GLU A 7 -13.89 23.39 3.97
CA GLU A 7 -12.83 23.20 2.97
C GLU A 7 -11.65 22.38 3.52
N PHE A 8 -11.32 22.54 4.80
CA PHE A 8 -10.35 21.68 5.49
C PHE A 8 -10.83 20.24 5.69
N GLY A 9 -12.15 19.99 5.70
CA GLY A 9 -12.71 18.64 5.86
C GLY A 9 -12.41 17.73 4.65
N GLN A 10 -12.61 18.25 3.44
CA GLN A 10 -12.36 17.49 2.20
C GLN A 10 -10.89 17.39 1.82
N ILE A 11 -10.19 18.53 1.88
CA ILE A 11 -8.74 18.56 1.68
C ILE A 11 -8.06 17.70 2.75
N GLY A 12 -8.56 17.71 3.98
CA GLY A 12 -8.05 16.92 5.09
C GLY A 12 -8.11 15.42 4.83
N VAL A 13 -9.25 14.89 4.37
CA VAL A 13 -9.40 13.45 4.09
C VAL A 13 -8.51 13.02 2.92
N PHE A 14 -8.46 13.80 1.84
CA PHE A 14 -7.62 13.47 0.68
C PHE A 14 -6.13 13.53 1.02
N THR A 15 -5.71 14.56 1.74
CA THR A 15 -4.31 14.72 2.20
C THR A 15 -3.93 13.63 3.18
N PHE A 16 -4.85 13.19 4.04
CA PHE A 16 -4.62 12.11 5.00
C PHE A 16 -4.37 10.76 4.32
N VAL A 17 -5.13 10.44 3.27
CA VAL A 17 -4.93 9.20 2.49
C VAL A 17 -3.58 9.24 1.76
N ILE A 18 -3.26 10.37 1.11
CA ILE A 18 -1.97 10.56 0.45
C ILE A 18 -0.82 10.42 1.46
N LEU A 19 -0.96 11.01 2.65
CA LEU A 19 0.04 10.90 3.72
C LEU A 19 0.28 9.45 4.15
N ILE A 20 -0.78 8.67 4.37
CA ILE A 20 -0.63 7.26 4.79
C ILE A 20 0.10 6.45 3.72
N VAL A 21 -0.28 6.61 2.45
CA VAL A 21 0.38 5.94 1.32
C VAL A 21 1.83 6.40 1.17
N PHE A 22 2.07 7.70 1.30
CA PHE A 22 3.40 8.30 1.20
C PHE A 22 4.32 7.81 2.31
N ILE A 23 3.84 7.76 3.56
CA ILE A 23 4.58 7.24 4.71
C ILE A 23 4.92 5.76 4.46
N GLY A 24 3.94 4.94 4.06
CA GLY A 24 4.16 3.53 3.73
C GLY A 24 5.22 3.34 2.64
N GLY A 25 5.12 4.11 1.55
CA GLY A 25 6.09 4.09 0.45
C GLY A 25 7.48 4.58 0.86
N LEU A 26 7.56 5.60 1.71
CA LEU A 26 8.83 6.15 2.19
C LEU A 26 9.59 5.15 3.06
N PHE A 27 8.90 4.43 3.97
CA PHE A 27 9.53 3.37 4.76
C PHE A 27 10.03 2.22 3.89
N GLN A 28 9.29 1.85 2.85
CA GLN A 28 9.73 0.82 1.91
C GLN A 28 10.95 1.27 1.09
N TYR A 29 10.96 2.51 0.62
CA TYR A 29 12.09 3.11 -0.09
C TYR A 29 13.35 3.18 0.78
N LEU A 30 13.22 3.63 2.04
CA LEU A 30 14.35 3.71 2.98
C LEU A 30 14.95 2.33 3.28
N ARG A 31 14.09 1.30 3.39
CA ARG A 31 14.54 -0.07 3.62
C ARG A 31 15.39 -0.58 2.45
N VAL A 32 14.91 -0.44 1.22
CA VAL A 32 15.64 -0.84 -0.01
C VAL A 32 16.97 -0.09 -0.12
N ARG A 33 16.98 1.21 0.15
CA ARG A 33 18.22 2.00 0.09
C ARG A 33 19.26 1.51 1.11
N SER A 34 18.84 1.22 2.34
CA SER A 34 19.75 0.73 3.38
C SER A 34 20.40 -0.62 3.02
N THR A 35 19.64 -1.50 2.36
CA THR A 35 20.13 -2.79 1.88
C THR A 35 21.14 -2.61 0.75
N ASN A 36 20.85 -1.74 -0.22
CA ASN A 36 21.75 -1.45 -1.34
C ASN A 36 23.07 -0.79 -0.89
N GLU A 37 23.01 0.12 0.09
CA GLU A 37 24.22 0.73 0.67
C GLU A 37 25.07 -0.30 1.41
N THR A 38 24.45 -1.27 2.08
CA THR A 38 25.15 -2.36 2.78
C THR A 38 25.81 -3.31 1.78
N LEU A 39 25.11 -3.68 0.71
CA LEU A 39 25.66 -4.49 -0.38
C LEU A 39 26.84 -3.81 -1.07
N ARG A 40 26.75 -2.50 -1.29
CA ARG A 40 27.83 -1.72 -1.90
C ARG A 40 29.09 -1.69 -1.04
N LYS A 41 28.94 -1.51 0.28
CA LYS A 41 30.08 -1.58 1.23
C LYS A 41 30.73 -2.96 1.29
N LEU A 42 29.93 -4.02 1.18
CA LEU A 42 30.43 -5.41 1.13
C LEU A 42 31.16 -5.73 -0.18
N ALA A 43 30.71 -5.16 -1.30
CA ALA A 43 31.41 -5.29 -2.59
C ALA A 43 32.74 -4.51 -2.60
N GLU A 44 32.78 -3.32 -1.99
CA GLU A 44 33.97 -2.48 -1.90
C GLU A 44 35.03 -3.04 -0.92
N SER A 45 34.65 -3.83 0.09
CA SER A 45 35.58 -4.44 1.05
C SER A 45 36.37 -5.63 0.49
N GLY A 46 36.11 -6.05 -0.75
CA GLY A 46 36.79 -7.17 -1.41
C GLY A 46 36.51 -8.53 -0.77
N GLN A 47 35.56 -8.60 0.17
CA GLN A 47 35.16 -9.84 0.81
C GLN A 47 34.39 -10.68 -0.21
N PRO A 48 34.74 -11.97 -0.40
CA PRO A 48 34.01 -12.82 -1.33
C PRO A 48 32.55 -12.89 -0.87
N ILE A 49 31.66 -12.34 -1.68
CA ILE A 49 30.24 -12.36 -1.39
C ILE A 49 29.78 -13.80 -1.60
N ASP A 50 29.57 -14.52 -0.51
CA ASP A 50 29.05 -15.87 -0.56
C ASP A 50 27.67 -15.85 -1.24
N ARG A 51 27.42 -16.79 -2.16
CA ARG A 51 26.14 -16.87 -2.88
C ARG A 51 24.96 -17.01 -1.91
N GLU A 52 25.20 -17.59 -0.75
CA GLU A 52 24.23 -17.76 0.33
C GLU A 52 23.86 -16.41 1.00
N LEU A 53 24.82 -15.47 1.11
CA LEU A 53 24.59 -14.10 1.60
C LEU A 53 23.86 -13.24 0.56
N LEU A 54 24.20 -13.38 -0.72
CA LEU A 54 23.44 -12.75 -1.81
C LEU A 54 22.01 -13.29 -1.89
N GLY A 55 21.83 -14.59 -1.69
CA GLY A 55 20.53 -15.24 -1.64
C GLY A 55 19.65 -14.70 -0.51
N SER A 56 20.20 -14.59 0.70
CA SER A 56 19.47 -14.10 1.89
C SER A 56 19.11 -12.61 1.80
N VAL A 57 20.00 -11.77 1.26
CA VAL A 57 19.71 -10.35 1.02
C VAL A 57 18.68 -10.18 -0.09
N ARG A 58 18.81 -10.93 -1.19
CA ARG A 58 17.85 -10.89 -2.29
C ARG A 58 16.49 -11.44 -1.87
N SER A 59 16.40 -12.46 -1.02
CA SER A 59 15.12 -12.89 -0.44
C SER A 59 14.53 -11.88 0.54
N THR A 60 15.36 -11.00 1.14
CA THR A 60 14.89 -9.89 1.98
C THR A 60 14.37 -8.71 1.15
N GLU A 61 14.93 -8.48 -0.06
CA GLU A 61 14.49 -7.44 -1.01
C GLU A 61 13.41 -7.89 -2.01
N SER A 62 13.39 -9.15 -2.41
CA SER A 62 12.50 -9.69 -3.46
C SER A 62 11.27 -10.40 -2.92
N ASP A 63 11.15 -10.60 -1.62
CA ASP A 63 9.90 -11.08 -1.07
C ASP A 63 8.90 -9.91 -1.11
N GLY A 64 8.14 -9.90 -2.21
CA GLY A 64 6.68 -9.81 -2.12
C GLY A 64 6.18 -10.90 -1.17
N GLY A 65 6.56 -10.80 0.10
CA GLY A 65 6.21 -11.76 1.13
C GLY A 65 4.72 -11.66 1.38
N PRO A 66 4.15 -12.63 2.10
CA PRO A 66 2.73 -12.59 2.47
C PRO A 66 2.33 -11.25 3.12
N SER A 67 3.26 -10.61 3.84
CA SER A 67 3.09 -9.26 4.38
C SER A 67 2.97 -8.16 3.33
N SER A 68 3.67 -8.23 2.19
CA SER A 68 3.60 -7.23 1.12
C SER A 68 2.27 -7.27 0.38
N TYR A 69 1.76 -8.48 0.06
CA TYR A 69 0.42 -8.62 -0.52
C TYR A 69 -0.67 -8.22 0.47
N PHE A 70 -0.51 -8.57 1.75
CA PHE A 70 -1.46 -8.19 2.80
C PHE A 70 -1.50 -6.65 3.00
N VAL A 71 -0.34 -6.00 3.11
CA VAL A 71 -0.24 -4.53 3.23
C VAL A 71 -0.78 -3.84 1.98
N GLY A 72 -0.42 -4.31 0.78
CA GLY A 72 -0.97 -3.81 -0.48
C GLY A 72 -2.49 -3.94 -0.54
N GLY A 73 -3.03 -5.07 -0.06
CA GLY A 73 -4.46 -5.32 0.06
C GLY A 73 -5.18 -4.34 0.98
N ILE A 74 -4.65 -4.12 2.18
CA ILE A 74 -5.19 -3.13 3.14
C ILE A 74 -5.17 -1.73 2.55
N VAL A 75 -4.04 -1.31 1.95
CA VAL A 75 -3.90 0.03 1.38
C VAL A 75 -4.89 0.24 0.22
N THR A 76 -5.07 -0.77 -0.63
CA THR A 76 -6.00 -0.68 -1.77
C THR A 76 -7.47 -0.64 -1.31
N ILE A 77 -7.84 -1.39 -0.27
CA ILE A 77 -9.18 -1.29 0.35
C ILE A 77 -9.38 0.07 1.00
N ALA A 78 -8.38 0.62 1.69
CA ALA A 78 -8.45 1.94 2.27
C ALA A 78 -8.66 3.02 1.19
N ALA A 79 -7.97 2.91 0.05
CA ALA A 79 -8.18 3.79 -1.10
C ALA A 79 -9.61 3.66 -1.68
N ALA A 80 -10.15 2.45 -1.74
CA ALA A 80 -11.54 2.21 -2.16
C ALA A 80 -12.55 2.88 -1.21
N ALA A 81 -12.36 2.75 0.10
CA ALA A 81 -13.21 3.40 1.10
C ALA A 81 -13.15 4.94 0.98
N ALA A 82 -11.96 5.50 0.75
CA ALA A 82 -11.81 6.93 0.52
C ALA A 82 -12.54 7.39 -0.75
N LEU A 83 -12.41 6.67 -1.86
CA LEU A 83 -13.14 6.93 -3.11
C LEU A 83 -14.66 6.87 -2.92
N TYR A 84 -15.15 5.91 -2.13
CA TYR A 84 -16.56 5.79 -1.81
C TYR A 84 -17.09 7.03 -1.05
N VAL A 85 -16.37 7.45 -0.01
CA VAL A 85 -16.74 8.63 0.79
C VAL A 85 -16.65 9.91 -0.05
N PHE A 86 -15.60 10.02 -0.87
CA PHE A 86 -15.42 11.15 -1.78
C PHE A 86 -16.56 11.24 -2.80
N GLY A 87 -16.98 10.12 -3.39
CA GLY A 87 -18.10 10.06 -4.32
C GLY A 87 -19.43 10.53 -3.75
N GLN A 88 -19.71 10.19 -2.48
CA GLN A 88 -20.91 10.68 -1.77
C GLN A 88 -20.88 12.20 -1.65
N GLN A 89 -19.78 12.74 -1.14
CA GLN A 89 -19.64 14.19 -0.92
C GLN A 89 -19.66 14.97 -2.24
N LEU A 90 -19.10 14.40 -3.32
CA LEU A 90 -19.14 15.03 -4.64
C LEU A 90 -20.57 15.13 -5.17
N GLY A 91 -21.37 14.06 -5.01
CA GLY A 91 -22.78 14.04 -5.40
C GLY A 91 -23.59 15.10 -4.65
N ASP A 92 -23.34 15.24 -3.34
CA ASP A 92 -24.01 16.23 -2.50
C ASP A 92 -23.65 17.68 -2.88
N ILE A 93 -22.39 17.95 -3.26
CA ILE A 93 -21.93 19.30 -3.65
C ILE A 93 -22.40 19.68 -5.04
N THR A 94 -22.29 18.75 -5.99
CA THR A 94 -22.62 19.03 -7.39
C THR A 94 -24.13 19.02 -7.65
N GLY A 95 -24.91 18.43 -6.75
CA GLY A 95 -26.35 18.25 -6.93
C GLY A 95 -26.70 17.26 -8.04
N ASP A 96 -25.71 16.54 -8.58
CA ASP A 96 -25.92 15.53 -9.61
C ASP A 96 -26.20 14.17 -8.94
N PRO A 97 -27.44 13.66 -9.05
CA PRO A 97 -27.80 12.38 -8.45
C PRO A 97 -27.10 11.18 -9.10
N GLN A 98 -26.45 11.33 -10.27
CA GLN A 98 -25.73 10.23 -10.94
C GLN A 98 -24.27 10.12 -10.51
N LEU A 99 -23.65 11.21 -10.05
CA LEU A 99 -22.23 11.24 -9.67
C LEU A 99 -21.91 10.32 -8.48
N GLY A 100 -22.77 10.33 -7.46
CA GLY A 100 -22.63 9.46 -6.29
C GLY A 100 -22.62 7.97 -6.65
N PRO A 101 -23.66 7.44 -7.34
CA PRO A 101 -23.71 6.07 -7.81
C PRO A 101 -22.52 5.67 -8.70
N VAL A 102 -22.11 6.53 -9.63
CA VAL A 102 -20.97 6.26 -10.53
C VAL A 102 -19.66 6.14 -9.75
N MET A 103 -19.38 7.06 -8.82
CA MET A 103 -18.18 6.99 -8.00
C MET A 103 -18.18 5.79 -7.06
N ARG A 104 -19.35 5.40 -6.52
CA ARG A 104 -19.47 4.13 -5.76
C ARG A 104 -19.13 2.93 -6.63
N ALA A 105 -19.58 2.89 -7.88
CA ALA A 105 -19.23 1.83 -8.82
C ALA A 105 -17.72 1.82 -9.14
N VAL A 106 -17.09 2.99 -9.24
CA VAL A 106 -15.62 3.10 -9.43
C VAL A 106 -14.85 2.62 -8.20
N ALA A 107 -15.34 2.89 -6.99
CA ALA A 107 -14.71 2.45 -5.74
C ALA A 107 -14.68 0.91 -5.59
N VAL A 108 -15.57 0.19 -6.27
CA VAL A 108 -15.63 -1.28 -6.23
C VAL A 108 -14.36 -1.91 -6.80
N PHE A 109 -13.77 -1.35 -7.87
CA PHE A 109 -12.56 -1.91 -8.49
C PHE A 109 -11.38 -2.05 -7.50
N PRO A 110 -10.91 -0.97 -6.83
CA PRO A 110 -9.85 -1.09 -5.85
C PRO A 110 -10.26 -1.95 -4.64
N ALA A 111 -11.54 -1.98 -4.25
CA ALA A 111 -11.99 -2.86 -3.16
C ALA A 111 -11.78 -4.35 -3.51
N PHE A 112 -12.12 -4.75 -4.74
CA PHE A 112 -11.90 -6.12 -5.22
C PHE A 112 -10.41 -6.45 -5.37
N ILE A 113 -9.61 -5.52 -5.90
CA ILE A 113 -8.15 -5.70 -6.03
C ILE A 113 -7.54 -5.87 -4.65
N GLY A 114 -7.90 -5.02 -3.69
CA GLY A 114 -7.39 -5.11 -2.34
C GLY A 114 -7.84 -6.38 -1.61
N GLY A 115 -9.09 -6.82 -1.82
CA GLY A 115 -9.58 -8.10 -1.32
C GLY A 115 -8.81 -9.29 -1.90
N ALA A 116 -8.54 -9.29 -3.21
CA ALA A 116 -7.74 -10.33 -3.85
C ALA A 116 -6.30 -10.38 -3.31
N LEU A 117 -5.68 -9.21 -3.08
CA LEU A 117 -4.35 -9.09 -2.48
C LEU A 117 -4.33 -9.60 -1.02
N LEU A 118 -5.37 -9.33 -0.24
CA LEU A 118 -5.51 -9.88 1.12
C LEU A 118 -5.60 -11.41 1.10
N VAL A 119 -6.43 -11.97 0.23
CA VAL A 119 -6.57 -13.43 0.08
C VAL A 119 -5.24 -14.05 -0.36
N ALA A 120 -4.56 -13.44 -1.34
CA ALA A 120 -3.25 -13.89 -1.80
C ALA A 120 -2.21 -13.86 -0.66
N GLY A 121 -2.16 -12.78 0.12
CA GLY A 121 -1.28 -12.68 1.28
C GLY A 121 -1.57 -13.76 2.34
N LEU A 122 -2.84 -14.06 2.58
CA LEU A 122 -3.26 -15.06 3.55
C LEU A 122 -2.94 -16.49 3.08
N VAL A 123 -3.20 -16.81 1.80
CA VAL A 123 -2.87 -18.11 1.20
C VAL A 123 -1.36 -18.35 1.17
N VAL A 124 -0.57 -17.36 0.77
CA VAL A 124 0.90 -17.46 0.76
C VAL A 124 1.45 -17.60 2.20
N GLY A 125 0.85 -16.90 3.16
CA GLY A 125 1.21 -17.00 4.58
C GLY A 125 0.98 -18.39 5.15
N LEU A 126 -0.19 -18.98 4.86
CA LEU A 126 -0.53 -20.34 5.28
C LEU A 126 0.36 -21.40 4.63
N THR A 127 0.68 -21.25 3.34
CA THR A 127 1.53 -22.19 2.59
C THR A 127 2.97 -22.23 3.12
N ARG A 128 3.50 -21.10 3.63
CA ARG A 128 4.83 -21.07 4.27
C ARG A 128 4.85 -21.75 5.63
N LYS A 129 3.81 -21.60 6.45
CA LYS A 129 3.75 -22.17 7.82
C LYS A 129 3.81 -23.70 7.81
N GLY A 130 3.19 -24.36 6.82
CA GLY A 130 3.21 -25.83 6.70
C GLY A 130 4.50 -26.44 6.11
N ARG A 131 5.50 -25.63 5.71
CA ARG A 131 6.79 -26.11 5.19
C ARG A 131 7.91 -26.07 6.25
N THR A 132 7.64 -25.49 7.41
CA THR A 132 8.58 -25.35 8.53
C THR A 132 8.33 -26.33 9.69
N GLU A 133 7.32 -27.19 9.55
CA GLU A 133 7.03 -28.35 10.43
C GLU A 133 7.46 -29.64 9.70
#